data_AF-A0A2J6J541-F1
#
_entry.id   AF-A0A2J6J541-F1
#
_cell.length_a   1.000
_cell.length_b   1.000
_cell.length_c   1.000
_cell.angle_alpha   90.00
_cell.angle_beta   90.00
_cell.angle_gamma   90.00
#
_symmetry.space_group_name_H-M   'P 1'
#
loop_
_entity.id
_entity.type
_entity.pdbx_description
1 polymer ?
#
loop_
_entity_poly.entity_id
_entity_poly.type
_entity_poly.pdbx_seq_one_letter_code
_entity_poly.pdbx_strand_id
1 'polypeptide(L)'
;MSLAREFTKGIWKENAVFKLLLGMCPLLAVTTSAENGLGMGIASTFVLVCSNIVVAILRKLIPSKVRIPAFIIIIATFVTVVQLCMEAWVYG
;
A
#
# COMPACT_ATOMS: atom_id res chain seq x y z
N MET A 1 27.82 8.07 25.94
CA MET A 1 26.40 8.00 25.50
C MET A 1 26.16 9.19 24.58
N SER A 2 26.04 8.98 23.27
CA SER A 2 25.92 10.10 22.32
C SER A 2 24.44 10.37 22.02
N LEU A 3 23.96 11.54 22.46
CA LEU A 3 22.60 12.05 22.23
C LEU A 3 22.20 12.05 20.75
N ALA A 4 23.18 12.22 19.85
CA ALA A 4 22.95 12.15 18.41
C ALA A 4 22.38 10.79 17.98
N ARG A 5 22.79 9.69 18.61
CA ARG A 5 22.35 8.33 18.24
C ARG A 5 20.91 8.02 18.66
N GLU A 6 20.44 8.62 19.75
CA GLU A 6 19.05 8.53 20.22
C GLU A 6 18.13 9.39 19.32
N PHE A 7 18.56 10.59 18.94
CA PHE A 7 17.83 11.46 18.02
C PHE A 7 17.71 10.86 16.61
N THR A 8 18.78 10.30 16.05
CA THR A 8 18.72 9.64 14.73
C THR A 8 17.84 8.38 14.76
N LYS A 9 17.76 7.68 15.90
CA LYS A 9 16.84 6.54 16.06
C LYS A 9 15.37 6.97 16.04
N GLY A 10 15.03 8.05 16.74
CA GLY A 10 13.67 8.59 16.78
C GLY A 10 13.17 9.03 15.40
N ILE A 11 14.03 9.70 14.62
CA ILE A 11 13.68 10.18 13.27
C ILE A 11 13.59 9.03 12.25
N TRP A 12 14.47 8.01 12.31
CA TRP A 12 14.59 7.04 11.22
C TRP A 12 13.93 5.67 11.47
N LYS A 13 13.90 5.19 12.72
CA LYS A 13 13.33 3.85 13.03
C LYS A 13 11.88 3.88 13.49
N GLU A 14 11.44 4.93 14.18
CA GLU A 14 10.12 4.99 14.80
C GLU A 14 9.22 6.13 14.33
N ASN A 15 9.71 7.03 13.48
CA ASN A 15 8.91 8.17 13.05
C ASN A 15 7.69 7.72 12.22
N ALA A 16 6.52 7.70 12.86
CA ALA A 16 5.24 7.33 12.26
C ALA A 16 4.92 8.15 11.02
N VAL A 17 5.45 9.38 10.93
CA VAL A 17 5.30 10.26 9.77
C VAL A 17 5.81 9.59 8.49
N PHE A 18 6.94 8.87 8.53
CA PHE A 18 7.44 8.14 7.35
C PHE A 18 6.55 6.95 6.97
N LYS A 19 5.97 6.25 7.95
CA LYS A 19 5.03 5.14 7.67
C LYS A 19 3.71 5.64 7.06
N LEU A 20 3.20 6.78 7.55
CA LEU A 20 2.02 7.42 6.96
C LEU A 20 2.32 7.89 5.52
N LEU A 21 3.46 8.54 5.29
CA LEU A 21 3.89 9.04 3.97
C LEU A 21 3.94 7.93 2.91
N LEU A 22 4.41 6.73 3.25
CA LEU A 22 4.48 5.59 2.33
C LEU A 22 3.11 5.11 1.83
N GLY A 23 2.02 5.45 2.52
CA GLY A 23 0.64 5.09 2.16
C GLY A 23 -0.23 6.22 1.62
N MET A 24 0.28 7.46 1.53
CA MET A 24 -0.55 8.64 1.20
C MET A 24 -0.82 8.87 -0.29
N CYS A 25 -0.06 8.25 -1.19
CA CYS A 25 -0.18 8.48 -2.64
C CYS A 25 -1.63 8.41 -3.19
N PRO A 26 -2.46 7.40 -2.86
CA PRO A 26 -3.83 7.35 -3.36
C PRO A 26 -4.73 8.41 -2.73
N LEU A 27 -4.47 8.81 -1.48
CA LEU A 27 -5.25 9.84 -0.78
C LEU A 27 -5.08 11.21 -1.44
N LEU A 28 -3.83 11.56 -1.79
CA LEU A 28 -3.50 12.82 -2.44
C LEU A 28 -4.10 12.90 -3.86
N ALA A 29 -4.14 11.78 -4.58
CA ALA A 29 -4.64 11.70 -5.95
C ALA A 29 -6.16 11.93 -6.09
N VAL A 30 -6.96 11.59 -5.07
CA VAL A 30 -8.44 11.62 -5.16
C VAL A 30 -9.09 12.83 -4.48
N THR A 31 -8.30 13.80 -4.04
CA THR A 31 -8.78 15.04 -3.38
C THR A 31 -9.58 15.96 -4.32
N THR A 32 -9.54 15.73 -5.63
CA THR A 32 -10.22 16.54 -6.65
C THR A 32 -11.71 16.26 -6.79
N SER A 33 -12.20 15.05 -6.44
CA SER A 33 -13.61 14.70 -6.61
C SER A 33 -14.05 13.63 -5.60
N ALA A 34 -15.15 13.89 -4.90
CA ALA A 34 -15.71 12.98 -3.91
C ALA A 34 -16.11 11.62 -4.51
N GLU A 35 -16.63 11.62 -5.75
CA GLU A 35 -17.04 10.41 -6.47
C GLU A 35 -15.83 9.51 -6.81
N ASN A 36 -14.73 10.10 -7.27
CA ASN A 36 -13.49 9.38 -7.56
C ASN A 36 -12.84 8.82 -6.28
N GLY A 37 -12.89 9.57 -5.17
CA GLY A 37 -12.40 9.12 -3.87
C GLY A 37 -13.19 7.93 -3.31
N LEU A 38 -14.52 7.96 -3.44
CA LEU A 38 -15.38 6.85 -3.05
C LEU A 38 -15.11 5.61 -3.93
N GLY A 39 -14.98 5.80 -5.25
CA GLY A 39 -14.64 4.74 -6.20
C GLY A 39 -13.31 4.06 -5.89
N MET A 40 -12.23 4.83 -5.69
CA MET A 40 -10.92 4.29 -5.31
C MET A 40 -10.94 3.59 -3.95
N GLY A 41 -11.67 4.13 -2.96
CA GLY A 41 -11.75 3.55 -1.62
C GLY A 41 -12.43 2.17 -1.63
N ILE A 42 -13.54 2.04 -2.35
CA ILE A 42 -14.26 0.77 -2.49
C ILE A 42 -13.42 -0.22 -3.29
N ALA A 43 -12.82 0.21 -4.40
CA ALA A 43 -11.99 -0.63 -5.24
C ALA A 43 -10.75 -1.16 -4.50
N SER A 44 -10.04 -0.29 -3.76
CA SER A 44 -8.87 -0.68 -2.97
C SER A 44 -9.22 -1.60 -1.80
N THR A 45 -10.36 -1.40 -1.15
CA THR A 45 -10.85 -2.30 -0.09
C THR A 45 -11.09 -3.70 -0.63
N PHE A 46 -11.73 -3.82 -1.79
CA PHE A 46 -11.94 -5.11 -2.46
C PHE A 46 -10.61 -5.79 -2.83
N VAL A 47 -9.67 -5.03 -3.37
CA VAL A 47 -8.30 -5.50 -3.70
C VAL A 47 -7.56 -6.00 -2.45
N LEU A 48 -7.63 -5.26 -1.35
CA LEU A 48 -6.95 -5.61 -0.10
C LEU A 48 -7.50 -6.90 0.50
N VAL A 49 -8.82 -7.10 0.45
CA VAL A 49 -9.45 -8.35 0.90
C VAL A 49 -9.00 -9.52 0.02
N CYS A 50 -9.06 -9.37 -1.30
CA CYS A 50 -8.68 -10.42 -2.24
C CYS A 50 -7.18 -10.76 -2.12
N SER A 51 -6.33 -9.75 -2.00
CA SER A 51 -4.88 -9.92 -1.83
C SER A 51 -4.53 -10.63 -0.52
N ASN A 52 -5.24 -10.35 0.58
CA ASN A 52 -4.99 -11.03 1.86
C ASN A 52 -5.30 -12.53 1.78
N ILE A 53 -6.34 -12.93 1.04
CA ILE A 53 -6.69 -14.34 0.84
C ILE A 53 -5.56 -15.05 0.06
N VAL A 54 -5.08 -14.45 -1.03
CA VAL A 54 -3.99 -14.99 -1.83
C VAL A 54 -2.68 -15.06 -1.02
N VAL A 55 -2.36 -14.01 -0.27
CA VAL A 55 -1.17 -13.95 0.59
C VAL A 55 -1.22 -15.03 1.68
N ALA A 56 -2.40 -15.31 2.26
CA ALA A 56 -2.55 -16.35 3.27
C ALA A 56 -2.19 -17.75 2.73
N ILE A 57 -2.53 -18.04 1.47
CA ILE A 57 -2.22 -19.32 0.80
C ILE A 57 -0.72 -19.39 0.46
N LEU A 58 -0.15 -18.31 -0.10
CA LEU A 58 1.25 -18.28 -0.53
C LEU A 58 2.25 -18.16 0.63
N ARG A 59 1.83 -17.72 1.82
CA ARG A 59 2.70 -17.52 3.00
C ARG A 59 3.53 -18.76 3.37
N LYS A 60 3.05 -19.98 3.09
CA LYS A 60 3.77 -21.23 3.40
C LYS A 60 4.93 -21.53 2.44
N LEU A 61 4.89 -21.01 1.21
CA LEU A 61 5.95 -21.20 0.20
C LEU A 61 7.07 -20.16 0.29
N ILE A 62 6.86 -19.01 0.92
CA ILE A 62 7.76 -17.85 0.83
C ILE A 62 8.88 -17.91 1.90
N PRO A 63 10.17 -17.98 1.50
CA PRO A 63 11.29 -18.00 2.44
C PRO A 63 11.45 -16.68 3.20
N SER A 64 11.87 -16.77 4.47
CA SER A 64 11.84 -15.67 5.45
C SER A 64 12.59 -14.39 5.03
N LYS A 65 13.62 -14.50 4.17
CA LYS A 65 14.39 -13.34 3.69
C LYS A 65 13.59 -12.43 2.74
N VAL A 66 12.61 -12.95 2.01
CA VAL A 66 11.90 -12.21 0.95
C VAL A 66 10.42 -11.99 1.24
N ARG A 67 9.97 -12.31 2.46
CA ARG A 67 8.57 -12.21 2.87
C ARG A 67 7.97 -10.81 2.71
N ILE A 68 8.69 -9.79 3.17
CA ILE A 68 8.24 -8.39 3.14
C ILE A 68 8.08 -7.90 1.68
N PRO A 69 9.12 -7.97 0.80
CA PRO A 69 8.98 -7.53 -0.59
C PRO A 69 7.98 -8.38 -1.39
N ALA A 70 7.88 -9.69 -1.14
CA ALA A 70 6.92 -10.54 -1.83
C ALA A 70 5.46 -10.12 -1.57
N PHE A 71 5.12 -9.78 -0.31
CA PHE A 71 3.77 -9.32 0.02
C PHE A 71 3.44 -7.97 -0.64
N ILE A 72 4.42 -7.06 -0.70
CA ILE A 72 4.25 -5.76 -1.35
C ILE A 72 4.01 -5.93 -2.86
N ILE A 73 4.74 -6.83 -3.52
CA ILE A 73 4.58 -7.08 -4.96
C ILE A 73 3.19 -7.66 -5.27
N ILE A 74 2.70 -8.60 -4.45
CA ILE A 74 1.35 -9.16 -4.63
C ILE A 74 0.31 -8.03 -4.58
N ILE A 75 0.35 -7.20 -3.54
CA ILE A 75 -0.58 -6.08 -3.40
C ILE A 75 -0.45 -5.09 -4.57
N ALA A 76 0.78 -4.76 -4.98
CA ALA A 76 1.03 -3.85 -6.09
C ALA A 76 0.43 -4.35 -7.40
N THR A 77 0.59 -5.63 -7.73
CA THR A 77 0.04 -6.20 -8.98
C THR A 77 -1.48 -6.13 -9.03
N PHE A 78 -2.19 -6.41 -7.93
CA PHE A 78 -3.64 -6.27 -7.89
C PHE A 78 -4.09 -4.82 -8.02
N VAL A 79 -3.37 -3.88 -7.37
CA VAL A 79 -3.67 -2.45 -7.49
C VAL A 79 -3.46 -1.97 -8.93
N THR A 80 -2.43 -2.43 -9.63
CA THR A 80 -2.22 -2.12 -11.06
C THR A 80 -3.39 -2.59 -11.93
N VAL A 81 -3.91 -3.80 -11.71
CA VAL A 81 -5.09 -4.28 -12.45
C VAL A 81 -6.30 -3.38 -12.22
N VAL A 82 -6.53 -2.96 -10.98
CA VAL A 82 -7.64 -2.04 -10.68
C VAL A 82 -7.43 -0.65 -11.25
N GLN A 83 -6.20 -0.12 -11.24
CA GLN A 83 -5.89 1.14 -11.91
C GLN A 83 -6.26 1.09 -13.40
N LEU A 84 -5.87 0.01 -14.09
CA LEU A 84 -6.23 -0.21 -15.49
C LEU A 84 -7.75 -0.36 -15.69
N CYS A 85 -8.44 -1.05 -14.78
CA CYS A 85 -9.90 -1.15 -14.81
C CYS A 85 -10.59 0.20 -14.60
N MET A 86 -10.10 1.05 -13.69
CA MET A 86 -10.67 2.38 -13.46
C MET A 86 -10.47 3.29 -14.67
N GLU A 87 -9.29 3.26 -15.28
CA GLU A 87 -8.98 4.04 -16.47
C GLU A 87 -9.84 3.58 -17.67
N ALA A 88 -10.14 2.28 -17.77
CA ALA A 88 -11.04 1.74 -18.79
C ALA A 88 -12.53 2.12 -18.62
N TRP A 89 -12.99 2.45 -17.40
CA TRP A 89 -14.40 2.78 -17.13
C TRP A 89 -14.69 4.28 -16.96
N VAL A 90 -13.70 5.07 -16.53
CA VAL A 90 -13.85 6.53 -16.32
C VAL A 90 -13.48 7.36 -17.55
N TYR A 91 -12.72 6.79 -18.50
CA TYR A 91 -12.33 7.44 -19.76
C TYR A 91 -13.11 6.91 -20.99
N GLY A 92 -14.33 6.41 -20.75
CA GLY A 92 -15.30 5.99 -21.78
C GLY A 92 -16.57 6.83 -21.73
#